data_AF-A0A916GLX2-F1
#
_entry.id   AF-A0A916GLX2-F1
#
_cell.length_a   1.000
_cell.length_b   1.000
_cell.length_c   1.000
_cell.angle_alpha   90.00
_cell.angle_beta   90.00
_cell.angle_gamma   90.00
#
_symmetry.space_group_name_H-M   'P 1'
#
loop_
_entity.id
_entity.type
_entity.pdbx_description
1 polymer ?
#
loop_
_entity_poly.entity_id
_entity_poly.type
_entity_poly.pdbx_seq_one_letter_code
_entity_poly.pdbx_strand_id
1 'polypeptide(L)'
;MRDGYSNFVSRGAEILAIGTDNEKSFQSYWKKENIPYIGLPDPKASVPRLYRQEVNLFKLGRMPLNCVVDAEGKIRYIHYGSDMTDIPDNETFINVIDQINASSN
;
A
#
# COMPACT_ATOMS: atom_id res chain seq x y z
N MET A 1 6.65 -6.68 1.67
CA MET A 1 5.32 -6.78 2.30
C MET A 1 4.85 -8.22 2.47
N ARG A 2 4.72 -9.04 1.41
CA ARG A 2 4.22 -10.44 1.48
C ARG A 2 4.91 -11.28 2.57
N ASP A 3 6.23 -11.41 2.47
CA ASP A 3 7.01 -12.26 3.38
C ASP A 3 7.15 -11.66 4.79
N GLY A 4 6.89 -10.35 4.93
CA GLY A 4 6.96 -9.63 6.20
C GLY A 4 5.59 -9.32 6.79
N TYR A 5 4.50 -9.86 6.25
CA TYR A 5 3.14 -9.45 6.60
C TYR A 5 2.83 -9.61 8.09
N SER A 6 3.30 -10.69 8.71
CA SER A 6 3.15 -10.93 10.15
C SER A 6 3.73 -9.81 11.03
N ASN A 7 4.77 -9.09 10.55
CA ASN A 7 5.37 -7.97 11.29
C ASN A 7 4.47 -6.74 11.32
N PHE A 8 3.61 -6.56 10.31
CA PHE A 8 2.60 -5.49 10.29
C PHE A 8 1.45 -5.86 11.23
N VAL A 9 0.92 -7.08 11.10
CA VAL A 9 -0.21 -7.56 11.91
C VAL A 9 0.13 -7.56 13.40
N SER A 10 1.35 -7.97 13.79
CA SER A 10 1.77 -7.98 15.19
C SER A 10 1.81 -6.58 15.84
N ARG A 11 1.82 -5.52 15.03
CA ARG A 11 1.77 -4.11 15.45
C ARG A 11 0.38 -3.50 15.36
N GLY A 12 -0.63 -4.31 15.06
CA GLY A 12 -2.00 -3.85 14.84
C GLY A 12 -2.22 -3.13 13.51
N ALA A 13 -1.34 -3.32 12.53
CA ALA A 13 -1.46 -2.74 11.19
C ALA A 13 -1.87 -3.78 10.14
N GLU A 14 -2.76 -3.39 9.23
CA GLU A 14 -3.20 -4.18 8.08
C GLU A 14 -2.62 -3.58 6.78
N ILE A 15 -2.36 -4.42 5.78
CA ILE A 15 -1.92 -3.98 4.46
C ILE A 15 -3.12 -4.03 3.50
N LEU A 16 -3.41 -2.89 2.87
CA LEU A 16 -4.40 -2.78 1.80
C LEU A 16 -3.67 -2.53 0.47
N ALA A 17 -3.65 -3.52 -0.41
CA ALA A 17 -3.11 -3.35 -1.75
C ALA A 17 -4.23 -2.94 -2.72
N ILE A 18 -4.10 -1.75 -3.30
CA ILE A 18 -5.14 -1.13 -4.14
C ILE A 18 -4.65 -1.06 -5.57
N GLY A 19 -5.49 -1.44 -6.53
CA GLY A 19 -5.12 -1.46 -7.94
C GLY A 19 -6.32 -1.34 -8.86
N THR A 20 -6.08 -0.91 -10.10
CA THR A 20 -7.16 -0.61 -11.06
C THR A 20 -7.68 -1.82 -11.82
N ASP A 21 -7.16 -3.01 -11.53
CA ASP A 21 -7.71 -4.24 -12.08
C ASP A 21 -9.05 -4.61 -11.43
N ASN A 22 -9.82 -5.43 -12.13
CA ASN A 22 -11.11 -5.90 -11.62
C ASN A 22 -10.94 -7.00 -10.56
N GLU A 23 -12.05 -7.30 -9.88
CA GLU A 23 -12.10 -8.29 -8.80
C GLU A 23 -11.60 -9.67 -9.22
N LYS A 24 -11.96 -10.16 -10.42
CA LYS A 24 -11.54 -11.48 -10.90
C LYS A 24 -10.02 -11.55 -11.11
N SER A 25 -9.42 -10.48 -11.64
CA SER A 25 -7.97 -10.37 -11.79
C SER A 25 -7.28 -10.37 -10.43
N PHE A 26 -7.79 -9.59 -9.48
CA PHE A 26 -7.30 -9.57 -8.10
C PHE A 26 -7.36 -10.96 -7.44
N GLN A 27 -8.53 -11.60 -7.44
CA GLN A 27 -8.71 -12.94 -6.85
C GLN A 27 -7.74 -13.97 -7.46
N SER A 28 -7.58 -13.93 -8.78
CA SER A 28 -6.68 -14.84 -9.49
C SER A 28 -5.22 -14.60 -9.14
N TYR A 29 -4.78 -13.34 -9.08
CA TYR A 29 -3.41 -12.98 -8.68
C TYR A 29 -3.14 -13.31 -7.21
N TRP A 30 -4.06 -12.97 -6.30
CA TRP A 30 -3.95 -13.26 -4.88
C TRP A 30 -3.78 -14.75 -4.61
N LYS A 31 -4.61 -15.58 -5.25
CA LYS A 31 -4.53 -17.03 -5.13
C LYS A 31 -3.23 -17.57 -5.70
N LYS A 32 -2.83 -17.12 -6.89
CA LYS A 32 -1.60 -17.58 -7.56
C LYS A 32 -0.36 -17.25 -6.74
N GLU A 33 -0.30 -16.04 -6.20
CA GLU A 33 0.87 -15.49 -5.52
C GLU A 33 0.85 -15.71 -4.00
N ASN A 34 -0.21 -16.35 -3.47
CA ASN A 34 -0.43 -16.56 -2.04
C ASN A 34 -0.28 -15.26 -1.24
N ILE A 35 -0.93 -14.19 -1.71
CA ILE A 35 -0.89 -12.88 -1.03
C ILE A 35 -1.70 -12.96 0.27
N PRO A 36 -1.10 -12.68 1.45
CA PRO A 36 -1.74 -12.92 2.73
C PRO A 36 -2.55 -11.74 3.28
N TYR A 37 -2.48 -10.58 2.63
CA TYR A 37 -3.16 -9.34 3.01
C TYR A 37 -4.28 -8.96 2.05
N ILE A 38 -5.05 -7.93 2.36
CA ILE A 38 -6.27 -7.58 1.62
C ILE A 38 -5.93 -6.92 0.27
N GLY A 39 -6.59 -7.40 -0.78
CA GLY A 39 -6.62 -6.77 -2.10
C GLY A 39 -7.90 -5.98 -2.31
N LEU A 40 -7.77 -4.72 -2.72
CA LEU A 40 -8.89 -3.82 -2.99
C LEU A 40 -8.90 -3.44 -4.49
N PRO A 41 -9.67 -4.16 -5.33
CA PRO A 41 -9.85 -3.78 -6.72
C PRO A 41 -10.63 -2.46 -6.83
N ASP A 42 -10.08 -1.49 -7.57
CA ASP A 42 -10.69 -0.19 -7.84
C ASP A 42 -10.65 0.14 -9.35
N PRO A 43 -11.48 -0.53 -10.18
CA PRO A 43 -11.48 -0.35 -11.64
C PRO A 43 -11.76 1.08 -12.10
N LYS A 44 -12.39 1.90 -11.26
CA LYS A 44 -12.71 3.30 -11.56
C LYS A 44 -11.56 4.26 -11.19
N ALA A 45 -10.47 3.73 -10.62
CA ALA A 45 -9.33 4.49 -10.13
C ALA A 45 -9.77 5.66 -9.22
N SER A 46 -10.71 5.40 -8.32
CA SER A 46 -11.24 6.37 -7.37
C SER A 46 -10.21 6.71 -6.30
N VAL A 47 -9.54 5.71 -5.73
CA VAL A 47 -8.53 5.87 -4.68
C VAL A 47 -7.21 6.45 -5.23
N PRO A 48 -6.61 5.93 -6.31
CA PRO A 48 -5.43 6.55 -6.93
C PRO A 48 -5.63 8.03 -7.26
N ARG A 49 -6.83 8.42 -7.71
CA ARG A 49 -7.17 9.81 -8.02
C ARG A 49 -7.29 10.67 -6.76
N LEU A 50 -7.94 10.15 -5.72
CA LEU A 50 -8.05 10.82 -4.42
C LEU A 50 -6.67 11.09 -3.80
N TYR A 51 -5.77 10.10 -3.88
CA TYR A 51 -4.41 10.18 -3.35
C TYR A 51 -3.42 10.87 -4.30
N ARG A 52 -3.89 11.32 -5.47
CA ARG A 52 -3.11 12.01 -6.51
C ARG A 52 -1.89 11.19 -6.97
N GLN A 53 -2.06 9.88 -7.08
CA GLN A 53 -1.02 8.97 -7.57
C GLN A 53 -0.61 9.34 -9.01
N GLU A 54 0.68 9.53 -9.23
CA GLU A 54 1.22 9.95 -10.52
C GLU A 54 0.96 8.90 -11.61
N VAL A 55 0.59 9.37 -12.81
CA VAL A 55 0.60 8.58 -14.03
C VAL A 55 1.60 9.25 -14.97
N ASN A 56 2.60 8.49 -15.38
CA ASN A 56 3.65 8.97 -16.25
C ASN A 56 3.81 8.01 -17.44
N LEU A 57 3.31 8.43 -18.60
CA LEU A 57 3.35 7.63 -19.83
C LEU A 57 4.78 7.40 -20.33
N PHE A 58 5.71 8.31 -20.03
CA PHE A 58 7.13 8.14 -20.35
C PHE A 58 7.82 7.13 -19.41
N LYS A 59 7.22 6.83 -18.25
CA LYS A 59 7.70 5.83 -17.27
C LYS A 59 6.82 4.57 -17.23
N LEU A 60 6.13 4.26 -18.33
CA LEU A 60 5.38 3.02 -18.51
C LEU A 60 4.20 2.82 -17.54
N GLY A 61 3.57 3.90 -17.06
CA GLY A 61 2.26 3.83 -16.42
C GLY A 61 2.16 4.56 -15.09
N ARG A 62 1.46 3.94 -14.14
CA ARG A 62 1.14 4.51 -12.84
C ARG A 62 2.30 4.29 -11.88
N MET A 63 2.86 5.37 -11.31
CA MET A 63 3.97 5.26 -10.37
C MET A 63 3.50 4.67 -9.04
N PRO A 64 4.36 3.94 -8.31
CA PRO A 64 4.04 3.45 -6.98
C PRO A 64 3.64 4.58 -6.04
N LEU A 65 2.66 4.30 -5.18
CA LEU A 65 2.32 5.15 -4.05
C LEU A 65 2.14 4.25 -2.84
N ASN A 66 2.87 4.55 -1.77
CA ASN A 66 2.75 3.85 -0.50
C ASN A 66 2.43 4.87 0.59
N CYS A 67 1.53 4.55 1.48
CA CYS A 67 1.21 5.42 2.61
C CYS A 67 0.88 4.61 3.85
N VAL A 68 1.04 5.24 5.01
CA VAL A 68 0.57 4.75 6.30
C VAL A 68 -0.52 5.69 6.77
N VAL A 69 -1.71 5.14 7.03
CA VAL A 69 -2.85 5.87 7.57
C VAL A 69 -3.11 5.34 8.96
N ASP A 70 -3.20 6.22 9.96
CA ASP A 70 -3.50 5.82 11.34
C ASP A 70 -5.01 5.57 11.55
N ALA A 71 -5.36 5.07 12.75
CA ALA A 71 -6.74 4.74 13.10
C ALA A 71 -7.69 5.96 13.15
N GLU A 72 -7.15 7.18 13.21
CA GLU A 72 -7.92 8.43 13.10
C GLU A 72 -8.12 8.88 11.64
N GLY A 73 -7.58 8.12 10.68
CA GLY A 73 -7.66 8.43 9.25
C GLY A 73 -6.63 9.45 8.78
N LYS A 74 -5.59 9.76 9.57
CA LYS A 74 -4.54 10.70 9.19
C LYS A 74 -3.42 9.98 8.46
N ILE A 75 -2.93 10.58 7.37
CA ILE A 75 -1.73 10.11 6.68
C ILE A 75 -0.51 10.46 7.54
N ARG A 76 0.21 9.44 8.00
CA ARG A 76 1.41 9.56 8.85
C ARG A 76 2.71 9.39 8.07
N TYR A 77 2.60 8.77 6.90
CA TYR A 77 3.68 8.66 5.92
C TYR A 77 3.08 8.54 4.54
N ILE A 78 3.71 9.17 3.54
CA ILE A 78 3.38 8.97 2.13
C ILE A 78 4.63 9.07 1.29
N HIS A 79 4.78 8.13 0.36
CA HIS A 79 5.84 8.10 -0.64
C HIS A 79 5.22 8.09 -2.03
N TYR A 80 5.60 9.07 -2.83
CA TYR A 80 5.29 9.14 -4.25
C TYR A 80 6.53 8.67 -5.01
N GLY A 81 6.48 7.45 -5.56
CA GLY A 81 7.61 6.86 -6.25
C GLY A 81 7.99 7.66 -7.49
N SER A 82 9.29 7.90 -7.66
CA SER A 82 9.85 8.59 -8.82
C SER A 82 10.04 7.66 -10.03
N ASP A 83 10.04 6.34 -9.82
CA ASP A 83 9.99 5.31 -10.87
C ASP A 83 9.27 4.04 -10.37
N MET A 84 9.13 3.03 -11.23
CA MET A 84 8.39 1.78 -10.91
C MET A 84 9.03 0.92 -9.81
N THR A 85 10.31 1.11 -9.53
CA THR A 85 11.07 0.37 -8.52
C THR A 85 11.29 1.16 -7.24
N ASP A 86 11.03 2.47 -7.28
CA ASP A 86 11.09 3.38 -6.13
C ASP A 86 9.94 3.12 -5.15
N ILE A 87 10.11 2.06 -4.36
CA ILE A 87 9.19 1.58 -3.34
C ILE A 87 9.99 1.47 -2.03
N PRO A 88 9.52 2.06 -0.91
CA PRO A 88 10.20 1.94 0.37
C PRO A 88 10.28 0.50 0.86
N ASP A 89 11.31 0.20 1.66
CA ASP A 89 11.42 -1.09 2.33
C ASP A 89 10.36 -1.28 3.43
N ASN A 90 10.20 -2.51 3.91
CA ASN A 90 9.24 -2.79 4.97
C ASN A 90 9.58 -2.04 6.27
N GLU A 91 10.87 -1.88 6.58
CA GLU A 91 11.35 -1.23 7.80
C GLU A 91 10.93 0.24 7.88
N THR A 92 10.89 0.94 6.74
CA THR A 92 10.38 2.31 6.65
C THR A 92 8.95 2.39 7.19
N PHE A 93 8.06 1.50 6.75
CA PHE A 93 6.67 1.47 7.21
C PHE A 93 6.55 1.02 8.67
N ILE A 94 7.31 -0.01 9.06
CA ILE A 94 7.33 -0.54 10.42
C ILE A 94 7.74 0.54 11.43
N ASN A 95 8.80 1.31 11.13
CA ASN A 95 9.26 2.39 11.98
C ASN A 95 8.19 3.48 12.16
N VAL A 96 7.45 3.83 11.10
CA VAL A 96 6.33 4.79 11.20
C VAL A 96 5.23 4.23 12.10
N ILE A 97 4.86 2.96 11.94
CA ILE A 97 3.83 2.30 12.78
C ILE A 97 4.28 2.26 14.25
N ASP A 98 5.53 1.91 14.52
CA ASP A 98 6.08 1.88 15.87
C ASP A 98 6.08 3.27 16.53
N GLN A 99 6.38 4.33 15.76
CA GLN A 99 6.27 5.72 16.25
C GLN A 99 4.82 6.12 16.57
N ILE A 100 3.85 5.73 15.73
CA ILE A 100 2.42 5.98 15.98
C ILE A 100 2.02 5.29 17.30
N ASN A 101 2.34 4.01 17.45
CA ASN A 101 1.99 3.23 18.63
C ASN A 101 2.65 3.78 19.91
N ALA A 102 3.90 4.22 19.83
CA ALA A 102 4.60 4.86 20.95
C ALA A 102 3.97 6.20 21.37
N SER A 103 3.41 6.96 20.42
CA SER A 103 2.76 8.25 20.69
C SER A 103 1.33 8.16 21.21
N SER A 104 0.72 6.97 21.16
CA SER A 104 -0.65 6.72 21.61
C SER A 104 -0.74 6.17 23.04
N ASN A 105 0.40 5.91 23.68
CA ASN A 105 0.53 5.54 25.10
C ASN A 105 0.80 6.78 25.96
#